data_AF-A0A8H4JT86-F1
#
_entry.id   AF-A0A8H4JT86-F1
#
_cell.length_a   1.000
_cell.length_b   1.000
_cell.length_c   1.000
_cell.angle_alpha   90.00
_cell.angle_beta   90.00
_cell.angle_gamma   90.00
#
_symmetry.space_group_name_H-M   'P 1'
#
loop_
_entity.id
_entity.type
_entity.pdbx_description
1 polymer ?
#
loop_
_entity_poly.entity_id
_entity_poly.type
_entity_poly.pdbx_seq_one_letter_code
_entity_poly.pdbx_strand_id
1 'polypeptide(L)'
;MGCFSKLPPELRIRIFSQFGSTSTIFRLVQASPIMCSQYRASKTTIRRHYVVNLLNGDRHEELLQDALGLLYLDLADNRPDNHVMKYIIGQRNSKALPNPFEEKDQATIAKLYKPFSSMSMFVEDYISKDTSSNPPQAYLCLPQIVDPNRGLYYKEHSFSPRQCHSLIGAFIKYDMFCGT
;
A
#
# COMPACT_ATOMS: atom_id res chain seq x y z
N MET A 1 0.84 12.89 29.91
CA MET A 1 1.92 12.87 28.89
C MET A 1 2.08 11.44 28.37
N GLY A 2 1.83 11.18 27.09
CA GLY A 2 1.93 9.83 26.51
C GLY A 2 3.37 9.38 26.28
N CYS A 3 3.64 8.07 26.23
CA CYS A 3 4.99 7.50 26.11
C CYS A 3 5.79 8.03 24.90
N PHE A 4 5.13 8.28 23.76
CA PHE A 4 5.76 8.79 22.53
C PHE A 4 6.35 10.20 22.65
N SER A 5 5.87 11.01 23.61
CA SER A 5 6.41 12.37 23.83
C SER A 5 7.85 12.36 24.33
N LYS A 6 8.26 11.28 25.00
CA LYS A 6 9.63 11.08 25.51
C LYS A 6 10.59 10.56 24.44
N LEU A 7 10.07 10.07 23.32
CA LEU A 7 10.89 9.54 22.24
C LEU A 7 11.38 10.68 21.34
N PRO A 8 12.65 10.67 20.91
CA PRO A 8 13.15 11.57 19.89
C PRO A 8 12.48 11.28 18.52
N PRO A 9 12.39 12.28 17.62
CA PRO A 9 11.72 12.15 16.31
C PRO A 9 12.21 10.96 15.48
N GLU A 10 13.50 10.66 15.52
CA GLU A 10 14.13 9.58 14.74
C GLU A 10 13.58 8.22 15.15
N LEU A 11 13.39 8.00 16.45
CA LEU A 11 12.78 6.75 16.96
C LEU A 11 11.30 6.66 16.60
N ARG A 12 10.57 7.78 16.57
CA ARG A 12 9.18 7.79 16.13
C ARG A 12 9.04 7.42 14.64
N ILE A 13 9.94 7.93 13.79
CA ILE A 13 10.00 7.54 12.36
C ILE A 13 10.35 6.06 12.23
N ARG A 14 11.32 5.57 13.01
CA ARG A 14 11.70 4.15 13.01
C ARG A 14 10.56 3.23 13.47
N ILE A 15 9.72 3.66 14.40
CA ILE A 15 8.51 2.94 14.78
C ILE A 15 7.56 2.82 13.59
N PHE A 16 7.31 3.92 12.86
CA PHE A 16 6.52 3.85 11.63
C PHE A 16 7.12 2.91 10.59
N SER A 17 8.45 2.88 10.46
CA SER A 17 9.14 2.01 9.52
C SER A 17 9.14 0.53 9.94
N GLN A 18 8.61 0.15 11.11
CA GLN A 18 8.41 -1.25 11.47
C GLN A 18 7.03 -1.78 11.05
N PHE A 19 6.08 -0.89 10.75
CA PHE A 19 4.73 -1.31 10.41
C PHE A 19 4.64 -1.70 8.94
N GLY A 20 4.25 -2.95 8.70
CA GLY A 20 3.83 -3.46 7.40
C GLY A 20 2.37 -3.20 7.06
N SER A 21 1.63 -2.56 7.97
CA SER A 21 0.17 -2.44 7.92
C SER A 21 -0.26 -0.98 7.97
N THR A 22 -0.95 -0.53 6.91
CA THR A 22 -1.47 0.84 6.85
C THR A 22 -2.50 1.10 7.94
N SER A 23 -3.36 0.12 8.25
CA SER A 23 -4.37 0.27 9.31
C SER A 23 -3.74 0.44 10.69
N THR A 24 -2.62 -0.24 10.97
CA THR A 24 -1.86 -0.05 12.22
C THR A 24 -1.25 1.34 12.30
N ILE A 25 -0.68 1.84 11.19
CA ILE A 25 -0.17 3.23 11.11
C ILE A 25 -1.31 4.23 11.39
N PHE A 26 -2.49 4.01 10.80
CA PHE A 26 -3.64 4.90 10.98
C PHE A 26 -4.15 4.91 12.42
N ARG A 27 -4.30 3.73 13.04
CA ARG A 27 -4.68 3.61 14.46
C ARG A 27 -3.69 4.33 15.38
N LEU A 28 -2.39 4.21 15.10
CA LEU A 28 -1.35 4.89 15.89
C LEU A 28 -1.45 6.42 15.77
N VAL A 29 -1.67 6.91 14.56
CA VAL A 29 -1.88 8.35 14.28
C VAL A 29 -3.14 8.87 14.97
N GLN A 30 -4.22 8.10 15.00
CA GLN A 30 -5.45 8.46 15.70
C GLN A 30 -5.29 8.43 17.22
N ALA A 31 -4.57 7.45 17.76
CA ALA A 31 -4.40 7.27 19.20
C ALA A 31 -3.38 8.23 19.83
N SER A 32 -2.47 8.82 19.03
CA SER A 32 -1.39 9.68 19.55
C SER A 32 -1.21 10.97 18.74
N PRO A 33 -1.48 12.14 19.33
CA PRO A 33 -1.26 13.43 18.68
C PRO A 33 0.20 13.67 18.27
N ILE A 34 1.16 13.19 19.07
CA ILE A 34 2.59 13.30 18.79
C ILE A 34 3.00 12.42 17.60
N MET A 35 2.42 11.23 17.47
CA MET A 35 2.66 10.38 16.30
C MET A 35 1.94 10.96 15.06
N CYS A 36 0.78 11.59 15.22
CA CYS A 36 0.11 12.31 14.14
C CYS A 36 0.95 13.48 13.60
N SER A 37 1.49 14.32 14.49
CA SER A 37 2.37 15.43 14.08
C SER A 37 3.64 14.92 13.41
N GLN A 38 4.24 13.84 13.95
CA GLN A 38 5.40 13.20 13.32
C GLN A 38 5.08 12.64 11.94
N TYR A 39 3.94 11.95 11.79
CA TYR A 39 3.51 11.39 10.51
C TYR A 39 3.32 12.49 9.46
N ARG A 40 2.76 13.63 9.84
CA ARG A 40 2.60 14.79 8.96
C ARG A 40 3.97 15.38 8.57
N ALA A 41 4.87 15.55 9.53
CA ALA A 41 6.20 16.14 9.31
C ALA A 41 7.12 15.24 8.46
N SER A 42 7.05 13.92 8.62
CA SER A 42 7.94 12.96 7.96
C SER A 42 7.21 12.04 6.97
N LYS A 43 6.12 12.54 6.38
CA LYS A 43 5.18 11.77 5.56
C LYS A 43 5.86 11.05 4.40
N THR A 44 6.74 11.73 3.67
CA THR A 44 7.49 11.18 2.52
C THR A 44 8.40 10.03 2.96
N THR A 45 9.19 10.25 4.01
CA THR A 45 10.11 9.24 4.56
C THR A 45 9.36 8.00 5.06
N ILE A 46 8.25 8.19 5.76
CA ILE A 46 7.42 7.09 6.29
C ILE A 46 6.80 6.29 5.16
N ARG A 47 6.23 6.96 4.15
CA ARG A 47 5.65 6.30 2.96
C ARG A 47 6.69 5.53 2.17
N ARG A 48 7.88 6.09 1.99
CA ARG A 48 9.00 5.39 1.32
C ARG A 48 9.35 4.11 2.07
N HIS A 49 9.54 4.17 3.39
CA HIS A 49 9.82 2.97 4.19
C HIS A 49 8.70 1.94 4.10
N TYR A 50 7.44 2.38 4.12
CA TYR A 50 6.30 1.48 3.96
C TYR A 50 6.38 0.69 2.65
N VAL A 51 6.57 1.39 1.51
CA VAL A 51 6.64 0.71 0.20
C VAL A 51 7.87 -0.20 0.12
N VAL A 52 9.03 0.24 0.61
CA VAL A 52 10.24 -0.61 0.66
C VAL A 52 10.00 -1.88 1.49
N ASN A 53 9.35 -1.76 2.64
CA ASN A 53 9.03 -2.91 3.49
C ASN A 53 8.03 -3.86 2.83
N LEU A 54 7.06 -3.33 2.07
CA LEU A 54 6.10 -4.12 1.32
C LEU A 54 6.71 -4.75 0.06
N LEU A 55 7.81 -4.23 -0.44
CA LEU A 55 8.56 -4.87 -1.52
C LEU A 55 9.65 -5.80 -0.97
N ASN A 56 9.87 -5.83 0.35
CA ASN A 56 10.86 -6.67 1.01
C ASN A 56 10.42 -8.14 0.96
N GLY A 57 10.77 -8.80 -0.15
CA GLY A 57 10.32 -10.16 -0.48
C GLY A 57 9.91 -10.32 -1.95
N ASP A 58 9.79 -9.23 -2.71
CA ASP A 58 9.56 -9.23 -4.15
C ASP A 58 10.85 -9.56 -4.91
N ARG A 59 11.25 -10.83 -4.89
CA ARG A 59 12.58 -11.30 -5.38
C ARG A 59 12.83 -11.05 -6.86
N HIS A 60 11.77 -10.88 -7.65
CA HIS A 60 11.86 -10.75 -9.10
C HIS A 60 11.23 -9.46 -9.62
N GLU A 61 11.03 -8.50 -8.72
CA GLU A 61 10.39 -7.21 -9.00
C GLU A 61 9.02 -7.33 -9.68
N GLU A 62 8.33 -8.45 -9.48
CA GLU A 62 7.05 -8.69 -10.15
C GLU A 62 5.98 -7.77 -9.60
N LEU A 63 5.94 -7.63 -8.27
CA LEU A 63 4.99 -6.77 -7.60
C LEU A 63 5.26 -5.30 -7.91
N LEU A 64 6.54 -4.91 -7.94
CA LEU A 64 6.96 -3.55 -8.30
C LEU A 64 6.60 -3.23 -9.75
N GLN A 65 6.96 -4.09 -10.71
CA GLN A 65 6.71 -3.85 -12.14
C GLN A 65 5.21 -3.86 -12.45
N ASP A 66 4.44 -4.73 -11.80
CA ASP A 66 2.98 -4.77 -11.94
C ASP A 66 2.33 -3.47 -11.41
N ALA A 67 2.75 -3.00 -10.23
CA ALA A 67 2.26 -1.75 -9.66
C ALA A 67 2.67 -0.51 -10.48
N LEU A 68 3.89 -0.50 -11.03
CA LEU A 68 4.35 0.56 -11.93
C LEU A 68 3.56 0.57 -13.24
N GLY A 69 3.27 -0.60 -13.81
CA GLY A 69 2.45 -0.73 -15.01
C GLY A 69 1.06 -0.11 -14.82
N LEU A 70 0.37 -0.49 -13.72
CA LEU A 70 -0.90 0.13 -13.34
C LEU A 70 -0.79 1.65 -13.18
N LEU A 71 0.25 2.11 -12.47
CA LEU A 71 0.45 3.54 -12.24
C LEU A 71 0.68 4.32 -13.54
N TYR A 72 1.51 3.80 -14.45
CA TYR A 72 1.77 4.47 -15.72
C TYR A 72 0.56 4.45 -16.65
N LEU A 73 -0.28 3.41 -16.59
CA LEU A 73 -1.55 3.36 -17.32
C LEU A 73 -2.56 4.39 -16.77
N ASP A 74 -2.68 4.51 -15.44
CA ASP A 74 -3.56 5.50 -14.79
C ASP A 74 -3.10 6.95 -15.06
N LEU A 75 -1.78 7.16 -15.22
CA LEU A 75 -1.21 8.47 -15.57
C LEU A 75 -1.36 8.84 -17.05
N ALA A 76 -1.61 7.88 -17.93
CA ALA A 76 -1.71 8.10 -19.38
C ALA A 76 -3.10 8.62 -19.83
N ASP A 77 -3.85 9.23 -18.90
CA ASP A 77 -5.27 9.63 -19.00
C ASP A 77 -6.25 8.46 -19.19
N ASN A 78 -7.53 8.67 -18.84
CA ASN A 78 -8.61 7.66 -18.83
C ASN A 78 -8.86 6.92 -20.17
N ARG A 79 -8.09 7.22 -21.22
CA ARG A 79 -8.02 6.49 -22.49
C ARG A 79 -6.60 6.60 -23.05
N PRO A 80 -5.64 5.81 -22.55
CA PRO A 80 -4.32 5.78 -23.18
C PRO A 80 -4.50 5.36 -24.64
N ASP A 81 -3.80 6.05 -25.55
CA ASP A 81 -3.68 5.57 -26.93
C ASP A 81 -3.20 4.11 -26.89
N ASN A 82 -3.75 3.26 -27.75
CA ASN A 82 -3.43 1.84 -27.86
C ASN A 82 -1.91 1.61 -28.00
N HIS A 83 -1.20 2.56 -28.63
CA HIS A 83 0.27 2.54 -28.72
C HIS A 83 0.96 2.73 -27.36
N VAL A 84 0.52 3.70 -26.55
CA VAL A 84 1.07 3.97 -25.21
C VAL A 84 0.79 2.79 -24.29
N MET A 85 -0.43 2.26 -24.33
CA MET A 85 -0.83 1.08 -23.57
C MET A 85 0.02 -0.15 -23.93
N LYS A 86 0.18 -0.44 -25.23
CA LYS A 86 1.05 -1.54 -25.69
C LYS A 86 2.51 -1.35 -25.28
N TYR A 87 3.02 -0.13 -25.34
CA TYR A 87 4.38 0.17 -24.90
C TYR A 87 4.57 -0.12 -23.40
N ILE A 88 3.67 0.39 -22.54
CA ILE A 88 3.74 0.17 -21.09
C ILE A 88 3.62 -1.33 -20.77
N ILE A 89 2.68 -2.04 -21.40
CA ILE A 89 2.52 -3.49 -21.22
C ILE A 89 3.79 -4.25 -21.67
N GLY A 90 4.39 -3.86 -22.79
CA GLY A 90 5.64 -4.43 -23.28
C GLY A 90 6.78 -4.24 -22.30
N GLN A 91 7.00 -3.02 -21.84
CA GLN A 91 8.05 -2.70 -20.86
C GLN A 91 7.84 -3.46 -19.55
N ARG A 92 6.60 -3.54 -19.06
CA ARG A 92 6.26 -4.33 -17.87
C ARG A 92 6.57 -5.81 -18.06
N ASN A 93 6.14 -6.42 -19.17
CA ASN A 93 6.37 -7.84 -19.43
C ASN A 93 7.87 -8.18 -19.53
N SER A 94 8.66 -7.23 -20.03
CA SER A 94 10.12 -7.31 -20.07
C SER A 94 10.81 -6.86 -18.77
N LYS A 95 10.06 -6.48 -17.73
CA LYS A 95 10.55 -5.94 -16.45
C LYS A 95 11.51 -4.75 -16.63
N ALA A 96 11.20 -3.91 -17.61
CA ALA A 96 12.02 -2.80 -18.07
C ALA A 96 11.44 -1.43 -17.66
N LEU A 97 10.41 -1.39 -16.80
CA LEU A 97 9.95 -0.12 -16.26
C LEU A 97 10.99 0.44 -15.28
N PRO A 98 11.25 1.76 -15.28
CA PRO A 98 12.25 2.38 -14.43
C PRO A 98 12.02 2.12 -12.95
N ASN A 99 13.06 1.73 -12.22
CA ASN A 99 12.98 1.53 -10.78
C ASN A 99 13.08 2.88 -10.04
N PRO A 100 11.99 3.38 -9.44
CA PRO A 100 11.99 4.72 -8.86
C PRO A 100 12.84 4.82 -7.57
N PHE A 101 13.22 3.68 -6.97
CA PHE A 101 14.11 3.66 -5.82
C PHE A 101 15.57 3.91 -6.20
N GLU A 102 16.00 3.39 -7.35
CA GLU A 102 17.34 3.59 -7.91
C GLU A 102 17.49 5.00 -8.49
N GLU A 103 16.50 5.44 -9.25
CA GLU A 103 16.45 6.79 -9.84
C GLU A 103 16.16 7.90 -8.81
N LYS A 104 15.84 7.50 -7.57
CA LYS A 104 15.47 8.41 -6.47
C LYS A 104 14.25 9.28 -6.80
N ASP A 105 13.37 8.81 -7.68
CA ASP A 105 12.11 9.47 -8.04
C ASP A 105 11.11 9.42 -6.88
N GLN A 106 11.14 10.47 -6.05
CA GLN A 106 10.25 10.59 -4.90
C GLN A 106 8.77 10.75 -5.32
N ALA A 107 8.50 11.29 -6.52
CA ALA A 107 7.14 11.51 -6.98
C ALA A 107 6.47 10.17 -7.29
N THR A 108 7.16 9.30 -8.03
CA THR A 108 6.67 7.94 -8.33
C THR A 108 6.56 7.09 -7.07
N ILE A 109 7.53 7.13 -6.15
CA ILE A 109 7.43 6.43 -4.87
C ILE A 109 6.23 6.90 -4.06
N ALA A 110 5.97 8.21 -4.02
CA ALA A 110 4.82 8.77 -3.32
C ALA A 110 3.49 8.34 -3.94
N LYS A 111 3.43 8.19 -5.28
CA LYS A 111 2.27 7.68 -6.00
C LYS A 111 2.05 6.18 -5.75
N LEU A 112 3.11 5.37 -5.71
CA LEU A 112 3.05 3.94 -5.37
C LEU A 112 2.49 3.66 -3.97
N TYR A 113 2.69 4.57 -3.02
CA TYR A 113 2.15 4.39 -1.67
C TYR A 113 0.63 4.20 -1.66
N LYS A 114 -0.12 4.96 -2.46
CA LYS A 114 -1.60 4.91 -2.44
C LYS A 114 -2.13 3.51 -2.81
N PRO A 115 -1.87 2.94 -4.01
CA PRO A 115 -2.38 1.63 -4.38
C PRO A 115 -1.93 0.55 -3.40
N PHE A 116 -0.65 0.54 -2.99
CA PHE A 116 -0.16 -0.42 -2.02
C PHE A 116 -0.85 -0.31 -0.66
N SER A 117 -1.03 0.90 -0.14
CA SER A 117 -1.71 1.12 1.14
C SER A 117 -3.17 0.68 1.08
N SER A 118 -3.87 0.97 -0.02
CA SER A 118 -5.25 0.55 -0.26
C SER A 118 -5.35 -0.97 -0.32
N MET A 119 -4.54 -1.61 -1.17
CA MET A 119 -4.55 -3.06 -1.36
C MET A 119 -4.21 -3.80 -0.07
N SER A 120 -3.21 -3.33 0.69
CA SER A 120 -2.92 -3.90 2.00
C SER A 120 -4.11 -3.81 2.96
N MET A 121 -4.86 -2.70 2.97
CA MET A 121 -6.07 -2.59 3.80
C MET A 121 -7.19 -3.54 3.34
N PHE A 122 -7.41 -3.70 2.04
CA PHE A 122 -8.40 -4.66 1.51
C PHE A 122 -8.02 -6.11 1.83
N VAL A 123 -6.75 -6.48 1.64
CA VAL A 123 -6.27 -7.82 1.94
C VAL A 123 -6.37 -8.11 3.43
N GLU A 124 -5.98 -7.17 4.29
CA GLU A 124 -6.11 -7.34 5.75
C GLU A 124 -7.57 -7.53 6.19
N ASP A 125 -8.50 -6.76 5.61
CA ASP A 125 -9.94 -6.86 5.89
C ASP A 125 -10.54 -8.18 5.39
N TYR A 126 -10.19 -8.58 4.16
CA TYR A 126 -10.61 -9.86 3.58
C TYR A 126 -10.18 -11.03 4.47
N ILE A 127 -8.89 -11.13 4.81
CA ILE A 127 -8.39 -12.23 5.64
C ILE A 127 -9.03 -12.18 7.05
N SER A 128 -9.19 -10.99 7.63
CA SER A 128 -9.83 -10.86 8.94
C SER A 128 -11.28 -11.33 8.95
N LYS A 129 -12.03 -11.09 7.87
CA LYS A 129 -13.41 -11.59 7.72
C LYS A 129 -13.47 -13.09 7.52
N ASP A 130 -12.61 -13.61 6.65
CA ASP A 130 -12.54 -15.04 6.33
C ASP A 130 -12.15 -15.89 7.55
N THR A 131 -11.29 -15.35 8.41
CA THR A 131 -10.82 -16.00 9.65
C THR A 131 -11.68 -15.69 10.89
N SER A 132 -12.74 -14.89 10.75
CA SER A 132 -13.56 -14.47 11.89
C SER A 132 -14.35 -15.63 12.48
N SER A 133 -14.44 -15.69 13.81
CA SER A 133 -15.36 -16.61 14.49
C SER A 133 -16.85 -16.28 14.26
N ASN A 134 -17.16 -15.08 13.77
CA ASN A 134 -18.51 -14.65 13.43
C ASN A 134 -18.55 -13.89 12.09
N PRO A 135 -18.46 -14.61 10.95
CA PRO A 135 -18.40 -13.99 9.63
C PRO A 135 -19.56 -13.03 9.32
N PRO A 136 -20.84 -13.36 9.60
CA PRO A 136 -21.95 -12.43 9.32
C PRO A 136 -21.74 -11.03 9.92
N GLN A 137 -21.18 -10.95 11.13
CA GLN A 137 -20.89 -9.66 11.77
C GLN A 137 -19.66 -8.98 11.15
N ALA A 138 -18.62 -9.74 10.81
CA ALA A 138 -17.42 -9.20 10.17
C ALA A 138 -17.73 -8.57 8.80
N TYR A 139 -18.65 -9.18 8.03
CA TYR A 139 -19.08 -8.66 6.71
C TYR A 139 -20.00 -7.44 6.77
N LEU A 140 -20.45 -6.99 7.95
CA LEU A 140 -21.12 -5.69 8.11
C LEU A 140 -20.15 -4.52 7.89
N CYS A 141 -18.85 -4.72 8.14
CA CYS A 141 -17.83 -3.73 7.83
C CYS A 141 -17.53 -3.79 6.33
N LEU A 142 -18.01 -2.83 5.56
CA LEU A 142 -17.75 -2.77 4.13
C LEU A 142 -16.60 -1.79 3.83
N PRO A 143 -15.49 -2.26 3.23
CA PRO A 143 -14.41 -1.37 2.83
C PRO A 143 -14.86 -0.58 1.59
N GLN A 144 -14.43 0.69 1.49
CA GLN A 144 -14.77 1.53 0.34
C GLN A 144 -13.60 1.54 -0.65
N ILE A 145 -13.83 1.03 -1.86
CA ILE A 145 -12.84 0.95 -2.94
C ILE A 145 -12.41 2.36 -3.39
N VAL A 146 -13.36 3.29 -3.50
CA VAL A 146 -13.13 4.64 -4.03
C VAL A 146 -12.39 5.54 -3.04
N ASP A 147 -12.79 5.54 -1.77
CA ASP A 147 -12.07 6.24 -0.69
C ASP A 147 -11.79 5.27 0.46
N PRO A 148 -10.63 4.61 0.44
CA PRO A 148 -10.23 3.67 1.48
C PRO A 148 -10.13 4.29 2.88
N ASN A 149 -10.10 5.61 3.01
CA ASN A 149 -10.11 6.26 4.33
C ASN A 149 -11.52 6.35 4.93
N ARG A 150 -12.57 6.10 4.13
CA ARG A 150 -14.00 6.15 4.54
C ARG A 150 -14.62 4.77 4.72
N GLY A 151 -13.91 3.71 4.35
CA GLY A 151 -14.36 2.34 4.54
C GLY A 151 -14.39 1.90 6.00
N LEU A 152 -15.28 0.95 6.32
CA LEU A 152 -15.22 0.23 7.58
C LEU A 152 -14.42 -1.05 7.36
N TYR A 153 -13.31 -1.18 8.07
CA TYR A 153 -12.41 -2.33 7.97
C TYR A 153 -12.52 -3.19 9.21
N TYR A 154 -12.81 -4.46 9.02
CA TYR A 154 -12.80 -5.46 10.07
C TYR A 154 -11.37 -5.98 10.25
N LYS A 155 -10.85 -5.95 11.48
CA LYS A 155 -9.50 -6.43 11.76
C LYS A 155 -9.39 -7.03 13.15
N GLU A 156 -9.35 -8.35 13.20
CA GLU A 156 -8.98 -9.13 14.38
C GLU A 156 -7.47 -9.40 14.45
N HIS A 157 -6.81 -9.57 13.30
CA HIS A 157 -5.41 -9.99 13.24
C HIS A 157 -4.55 -9.02 12.41
N SER A 158 -3.31 -8.79 12.84
CA SER A 158 -2.30 -8.10 12.04
C SER A 158 -1.48 -9.10 11.25
N PHE A 159 -1.57 -9.06 9.92
CA PHE A 159 -0.82 -9.93 9.03
C PHE A 159 0.55 -9.36 8.68
N SER A 160 1.52 -10.25 8.44
CA SER A 160 2.85 -9.84 7.99
C SER A 160 2.81 -9.40 6.51
N PRO A 161 3.68 -8.47 6.06
CA PRO A 161 3.80 -8.09 4.66
C PRO A 161 3.90 -9.30 3.74
N ARG A 162 4.73 -10.28 4.11
CA ARG A 162 4.97 -11.51 3.32
C ARG A 162 3.70 -12.30 3.03
N GLN A 163 2.76 -12.36 3.97
CA GLN A 163 1.47 -13.05 3.78
C GLN A 163 0.54 -12.27 2.84
N CYS A 164 0.68 -10.94 2.80
CA CYS A 164 -0.13 -10.10 1.94
C CYS A 164 0.41 -10.01 0.50
N HIS A 165 1.71 -10.26 0.25
CA HIS A 165 2.32 -10.08 -1.07
C HIS A 165 1.61 -10.87 -2.18
N SER A 166 1.35 -12.16 -1.96
CA SER A 166 0.72 -13.01 -2.99
C SER A 166 -0.70 -12.53 -3.33
N LEU A 167 -1.45 -12.07 -2.34
CA LEU A 167 -2.80 -11.54 -2.54
C LEU A 167 -2.77 -10.16 -3.20
N ILE A 168 -1.89 -9.26 -2.77
CA ILE A 168 -1.72 -7.95 -3.41
C ILE A 168 -1.34 -8.12 -4.89
N GLY A 169 -0.40 -9.03 -5.19
CA GLY A 169 -0.05 -9.36 -6.57
C GLY A 169 -1.23 -9.93 -7.37
N ALA A 170 -2.03 -10.80 -6.76
CA ALA A 170 -3.24 -11.33 -7.41
C ALA A 170 -4.29 -10.24 -7.67
N PHE A 171 -4.52 -9.33 -6.72
CA PHE A 171 -5.44 -8.20 -6.87
C PHE A 171 -4.98 -7.23 -7.97
N ILE A 172 -3.69 -6.89 -7.99
CA ILE A 172 -3.11 -6.05 -9.05
C ILE A 172 -3.33 -6.69 -10.42
N LYS A 173 -3.04 -7.98 -10.55
CA LYS A 173 -3.26 -8.73 -11.79
C LYS A 173 -4.74 -8.72 -12.18
N TYR A 174 -5.66 -8.97 -11.24
CA TYR A 174 -7.10 -8.92 -11.49
C TYR A 174 -7.55 -7.55 -12.00
N ASP A 175 -7.13 -6.46 -11.35
CA ASP A 175 -7.51 -5.08 -11.74
C ASP A 175 -7.07 -4.76 -13.18
N MET A 176 -5.89 -5.27 -13.58
CA MET A 176 -5.40 -5.14 -14.96
C MET A 176 -6.15 -6.00 -15.98
N PHE A 177 -6.67 -7.17 -15.60
CA PHE A 177 -7.39 -8.06 -16.52
C PHE A 177 -8.88 -7.72 -16.64
N CYS A 178 -9.46 -7.09 -15.61
CA CYS A 178 -10.89 -6.77 -15.55
C CYS A 178 -11.19 -5.29 -15.74
N GLY A 179 -10.19 -4.40 -15.64
CA GLY A 179 -10.29 -2.98 -15.95
C GLY A 179 -10.03 -2.67 -17.43
N THR A 180 -10.92 -3.15 -18.32
CA THR A 180 -11.04 -2.70 -19.72
C THR A 180 -12.50 -2.59 -20.11
#